data_AF-A0ABD1Q3A9-F1
#
_entry.id   AF-A0ABD1Q3A9-F1
#
_cell.length_a   1.000
_cell.length_b   1.000
_cell.length_c   1.000
_cell.angle_alpha   90.00
_cell.angle_beta   90.00
_cell.angle_gamma   90.00
#
_symmetry.space_group_name_H-M   'P 1'
#
loop_
_entity.id
_entity.type
_entity.pdbx_description
1 polymer ?
#
loop_
_entity_poly.entity_id
_entity_poly.type
_entity_poly.pdbx_seq_one_letter_code
_entity_poly.pdbx_strand_id
1 'polypeptide(L)'
;MSETRSKAQEEHLKKIDREMGELSAAYRTVINKLESSDLTLKVLENRQEKIENIVSDINKKYETSVAMMAQISGNMKEGKDKQAESSAPQTRSGNFGSNRMRTPQINQARDDNGNRTKMPKIDFPYFNGEGPREWVRKAMKYFQLHQVAEEMKVGIAEMYLKGKADIWFHAGADLGY
;
A
#
# COMPACT_ATOMS: atom_id res chain seq x y z
N MET A 1 41.14 52.02 -44.33
CA MET A 1 39.74 51.66 -43.98
C MET A 1 39.32 50.26 -44.46
N SER A 2 39.89 49.73 -45.55
CA SER A 2 39.59 48.39 -46.09
C SER A 2 40.04 47.23 -45.18
N GLU A 3 41.25 47.28 -44.63
CA GLU A 3 41.80 46.20 -43.78
C GLU A 3 41.04 46.01 -42.47
N THR A 4 40.60 47.09 -41.84
CA THR A 4 39.84 47.05 -40.59
C THR A 4 38.50 46.35 -40.78
N ARG A 5 37.85 46.56 -41.94
CA ARG A 5 36.61 45.90 -42.32
C ARG A 5 36.80 44.40 -42.58
N SER A 6 37.90 44.01 -43.23
CA SER A 6 38.25 42.61 -43.49
C SER A 6 38.49 41.82 -42.19
N LYS A 7 39.23 42.40 -41.23
CA LYS A 7 39.48 41.77 -39.93
C LYS A 7 38.20 41.58 -39.13
N ALA A 8 37.32 42.59 -39.11
CA ALA A 8 36.02 42.48 -38.45
C ALA A 8 35.14 41.37 -39.07
N GLN A 9 35.19 41.18 -40.39
CA GLN A 9 34.49 40.07 -41.05
C GLN A 9 35.07 38.70 -40.68
N GLU A 10 36.40 38.59 -40.61
CA GLU A 10 37.07 37.34 -40.22
C GLU A 10 36.76 36.95 -38.76
N GLU A 11 36.75 37.91 -37.85
CA GLU A 11 36.36 37.69 -36.44
C GLU A 11 34.89 37.27 -36.31
N HIS A 12 34.00 37.88 -37.09
CA HIS A 12 32.59 37.49 -37.13
C HIS A 12 32.40 36.06 -37.64
N LEU A 13 33.15 35.66 -38.68
CA LEU A 13 33.13 34.27 -39.18
C LEU A 13 33.63 33.29 -38.12
N LYS A 14 34.71 33.60 -37.42
CA LYS A 14 35.21 32.76 -36.30
C LYS A 14 34.19 32.64 -35.17
N LYS A 15 33.44 33.71 -34.89
CA LYS A 15 32.36 33.69 -33.89
C LYS A 15 31.23 32.75 -34.29
N ILE A 16 30.78 32.83 -35.55
CA ILE A 16 29.75 31.92 -36.08
C ILE A 16 30.21 30.47 -36.01
N ASP A 17 31.46 30.18 -36.38
CA ASP A 17 31.99 28.80 -36.37
C ASP A 17 32.05 28.22 -34.95
N ARG A 18 32.41 29.06 -33.97
CA ARG A 18 32.38 28.69 -32.55
C ARG A 18 30.95 28.42 -32.07
N GLU A 19 30.01 29.33 -32.34
CA GLU A 19 28.61 29.16 -31.96
C GLU A 19 28.00 27.92 -32.61
N MET A 20 28.37 27.62 -33.86
CA MET A 20 27.95 26.41 -34.57
C MET A 20 28.50 25.14 -33.93
N GLY A 21 29.76 25.17 -33.47
CA GLY A 21 30.37 24.08 -32.71
C GLY A 21 29.67 23.84 -31.37
N GLU A 22 29.38 24.90 -30.62
CA GLU A 22 28.66 24.84 -29.34
C GLU A 22 27.23 24.30 -29.53
N LEU A 23 26.52 24.77 -30.56
CA LEU A 23 25.19 24.30 -30.92
C LEU A 23 25.21 22.82 -31.33
N SER A 24 26.20 22.38 -32.10
CA SER A 24 26.36 20.96 -32.48
C SER A 24 26.57 20.07 -31.26
N ALA A 25 27.39 20.49 -30.31
CA ALA A 25 27.60 19.77 -29.05
C ALA A 25 26.32 19.70 -28.21
N ALA A 26 25.55 20.79 -28.15
CA ALA A 26 24.26 20.81 -27.49
C ALA A 26 23.27 19.84 -28.15
N TYR A 27 23.17 19.82 -29.49
CA TYR A 27 22.32 18.88 -30.22
C TYR A 27 22.68 17.41 -29.94
N ARG A 28 23.98 17.06 -29.98
CA ARG A 28 24.43 15.69 -29.64
C ARG A 28 24.02 15.30 -28.23
N THR A 29 24.15 16.23 -27.28
CA THR A 29 23.75 15.99 -25.89
C THR A 29 22.25 15.72 -25.76
N VAL A 30 21.41 16.50 -26.45
CA VAL A 30 19.96 16.32 -26.44
C VAL A 30 19.56 14.99 -27.07
N ILE A 31 20.15 14.62 -28.21
CA ILE A 31 19.90 13.33 -28.86
C ILE A 31 20.24 12.17 -27.93
N ASN A 32 21.42 12.18 -27.32
CA ASN A 32 21.83 11.13 -26.38
C ASN A 32 20.86 11.02 -25.18
N LYS A 33 20.36 12.16 -24.69
CA LYS A 33 19.36 12.17 -23.61
C LYS A 33 18.01 11.62 -24.05
N LEU A 34 17.55 11.96 -25.26
CA LEU A 34 16.31 11.43 -25.84
C LEU A 34 16.38 9.90 -25.98
N GLU A 35 17.47 9.38 -26.54
CA GLU A 35 17.68 7.93 -26.67
C GLU A 35 17.68 7.23 -25.29
N SER A 36 18.34 7.83 -24.30
CA SER A 36 18.32 7.30 -22.93
C SER A 36 16.93 7.35 -22.30
N SER A 37 16.13 8.38 -22.61
CA SER A 37 14.76 8.50 -22.12
C SER A 37 13.86 7.43 -22.72
N ASP A 38 13.97 7.17 -24.02
CA ASP A 38 13.19 6.12 -24.71
C ASP A 38 13.48 4.73 -24.14
N LEU A 39 14.74 4.43 -23.86
CA LEU A 39 15.12 3.18 -23.18
C LEU A 39 14.47 3.07 -21.79
N THR A 40 14.45 4.17 -21.05
CA THR A 40 13.84 4.21 -19.72
C THR A 40 12.33 3.98 -19.79
N LEU A 41 11.64 4.61 -20.74
CA LEU A 41 10.21 4.41 -20.97
C LEU A 41 9.89 2.96 -21.30
N LYS A 42 10.66 2.33 -22.20
CA LYS A 42 10.47 0.92 -22.56
C LYS A 42 10.61 -0.02 -21.36
N VAL A 43 11.53 0.26 -20.43
CA VAL A 43 11.67 -0.53 -19.19
C VAL A 43 10.44 -0.34 -18.29
N LEU A 44 9.91 0.88 -18.19
CA LEU A 44 8.72 1.17 -17.39
C LEU A 44 7.47 0.50 -17.97
N GLU A 45 7.27 0.53 -19.29
CA GLU A 45 6.16 -0.15 -19.97
C GLU A 45 6.17 -1.66 -19.70
N ASN A 46 7.33 -2.31 -19.88
CA ASN A 46 7.49 -3.74 -19.58
C ASN A 46 7.21 -4.05 -18.10
N ARG A 47 7.52 -3.12 -17.18
CA ARG A 47 7.21 -3.29 -15.76
C ARG A 47 5.72 -3.12 -15.49
N GLN A 48 5.07 -2.17 -16.16
CA GLN A 48 3.63 -1.92 -16.05
C GLN A 48 2.82 -3.13 -16.53
N GLU A 49 3.18 -3.72 -17.68
CA GLU A 49 2.54 -4.93 -18.19
C GLU A 49 2.63 -6.10 -17.18
N LYS A 50 3.80 -6.28 -16.55
CA LYS A 50 3.97 -7.31 -15.51
C LYS A 50 3.07 -7.07 -14.29
N ILE A 51 2.86 -5.81 -13.90
CA ILE A 51 1.97 -5.47 -12.79
C ILE A 51 0.52 -5.81 -13.15
N GLU A 52 0.08 -5.46 -14.37
CA GLU A 52 -1.26 -5.75 -14.84
C GLU A 52 -1.56 -7.25 -14.88
N ASN A 53 -0.59 -8.04 -15.34
CA ASN A 53 -0.70 -9.51 -15.32
C ASN A 53 -0.83 -10.07 -13.89
N ILE A 54 -0.02 -9.58 -12.95
CA ILE A 54 -0.09 -10.01 -11.54
C ILE A 54 -1.44 -9.63 -10.91
N VAL A 55 -1.92 -8.41 -11.15
CA VAL A 55 -3.21 -7.93 -10.62
C VAL A 55 -4.37 -8.76 -11.19
N SER A 56 -4.34 -9.06 -12.49
CA SER A 56 -5.31 -9.93 -13.15
C SER A 56 -5.33 -11.33 -12.52
N ASP A 57 -4.16 -11.93 -12.29
CA ASP A 57 -4.04 -13.25 -11.66
C ASP A 57 -4.55 -13.27 -10.22
N ILE A 58 -4.29 -12.20 -9.46
CA ILE A 58 -4.81 -12.05 -8.10
C ILE A 58 -6.34 -11.96 -8.13
N ASN A 59 -6.91 -11.13 -9.01
CA ASN A 59 -8.35 -10.98 -9.13
C ASN A 59 -9.03 -12.31 -9.49
N LYS A 60 -8.49 -13.08 -10.44
CA LYS A 60 -9.01 -14.41 -10.79
C LYS A 60 -9.00 -15.38 -9.60
N LYS A 61 -7.90 -15.40 -8.84
CA LYS A 61 -7.78 -16.23 -7.63
C LYS A 61 -8.78 -15.80 -6.56
N TYR A 62 -8.99 -14.50 -6.40
CA TYR A 62 -9.97 -13.95 -5.47
C TYR A 62 -11.39 -14.35 -5.85
N GLU A 63 -11.79 -14.16 -7.11
CA GLU A 63 -13.11 -14.59 -7.62
C GLU A 63 -13.34 -16.09 -7.41
N THR A 64 -12.34 -16.92 -7.72
CA THR A 64 -12.42 -18.37 -7.51
C THR A 64 -12.62 -18.72 -6.02
N SER A 65 -11.91 -18.05 -5.12
CA SER A 65 -12.03 -18.29 -3.67
C SER A 65 -13.40 -17.86 -3.13
N VAL A 66 -13.92 -16.71 -3.59
CA VAL A 66 -15.26 -16.23 -3.23
C VAL A 66 -16.33 -17.18 -3.75
N ALA A 67 -16.21 -17.68 -4.98
CA ALA A 67 -17.14 -18.66 -5.54
C ALA A 67 -17.14 -19.97 -4.73
N MET A 68 -15.96 -20.46 -4.31
CA MET A 68 -15.85 -21.65 -3.47
C MET A 68 -16.47 -21.44 -2.08
N MET A 69 -16.27 -20.27 -1.45
CA MET A 69 -16.93 -19.94 -0.17
C MET A 69 -18.46 -19.89 -0.31
N ALA A 70 -18.98 -19.34 -1.41
CA ALA A 70 -20.41 -19.28 -1.69
C ALA A 70 -21.01 -20.70 -1.84
N GLN A 71 -20.31 -21.63 -2.50
CA GLN A 71 -20.75 -23.02 -2.64
C GLN A 71 -20.78 -23.77 -1.30
N ILE A 72 -19.75 -23.62 -0.47
CA ILE A 72 -19.70 -24.27 0.85
C ILE A 72 -20.83 -23.76 1.77
N SER A 73 -21.14 -22.46 1.72
CA SER A 73 -22.24 -21.88 2.50
C SER A 73 -23.63 -22.22 1.94
N GLY A 74 -23.75 -22.53 0.64
CA GLY A 74 -24.99 -22.97 0.01
C GLY A 74 -25.41 -24.38 0.43
N ASN A 75 -24.45 -25.28 0.64
CA ASN A 75 -24.72 -26.69 0.95
C ASN A 75 -25.14 -26.95 2.42
N MET A 76 -25.20 -25.93 3.28
CA MET A 76 -25.68 -26.04 4.68
C MET A 76 -27.16 -25.68 4.89
N LYS A 77 -27.94 -25.42 3.83
CA LYS A 77 -29.37 -25.06 3.94
C LYS A 77 -30.37 -26.13 3.49
N GLU A 78 -29.93 -27.36 3.25
CA GLU A 78 -30.84 -28.43 2.84
C GLU A 78 -30.81 -29.60 3.83
N GLY A 79 -31.61 -29.48 4.90
CA GLY A 79 -31.64 -30.44 6.00
C GLY A 79 -32.81 -30.26 6.96
N LYS A 80 -34.02 -30.60 6.48
CA LYS A 80 -35.26 -30.97 7.19
C LYS A 80 -36.12 -29.87 7.85
N ASP A 81 -37.17 -29.50 7.11
CA ASP A 81 -38.53 -29.40 7.67
C ASP A 81 -39.24 -30.75 7.56
N LYS A 82 -39.92 -31.20 8.64
CA LYS A 82 -41.29 -31.78 8.61
C LYS A 82 -41.80 -32.13 10.01
N GLN A 83 -43.00 -31.61 10.30
CA GLN A 83 -43.84 -31.80 11.48
C GLN A 83 -44.26 -33.26 11.71
N ALA A 84 -44.53 -33.61 12.96
CA ALA A 84 -45.53 -34.61 13.34
C ALA A 84 -46.19 -34.22 14.68
N GLU A 85 -47.51 -34.04 14.65
CA GLU A 85 -48.40 -33.88 15.79
C GLU A 85 -48.56 -35.19 16.59
N SER A 86 -48.75 -35.07 17.91
CA SER A 86 -49.89 -35.68 18.63
C SER A 86 -49.96 -35.24 20.10
N SER A 87 -51.03 -34.48 20.44
CA SER A 87 -51.97 -34.56 21.59
C SER A 87 -51.45 -34.98 22.99
N ALA A 88 -51.78 -34.40 24.16
CA ALA A 88 -52.79 -33.42 24.65
C ALA A 88 -52.51 -33.14 26.18
N PRO A 89 -53.39 -32.51 27.01
CA PRO A 89 -53.92 -31.14 26.98
C PRO A 89 -53.72 -30.32 28.29
N GLN A 90 -53.75 -28.99 28.12
CA GLN A 90 -54.20 -27.88 29.00
C GLN A 90 -54.27 -28.03 30.54
N THR A 91 -53.60 -27.10 31.22
CA THR A 91 -54.22 -26.32 32.30
C THR A 91 -54.11 -24.82 32.01
N ARG A 92 -55.24 -24.13 32.18
CA ARG A 92 -55.41 -22.68 32.02
C ARG A 92 -54.73 -21.94 33.17
N SER A 93 -54.05 -20.84 32.85
CA SER A 93 -54.30 -19.56 33.52
C SER A 93 -53.77 -18.44 32.64
N GLY A 94 -54.68 -17.62 32.13
CA GLY A 94 -54.34 -16.47 31.30
C GLY A 94 -54.02 -15.27 32.17
N ASN A 95 -53.04 -14.46 31.73
CA ASN A 95 -53.03 -13.05 32.03
C ASN A 95 -52.40 -12.27 30.86
N PHE A 96 -53.28 -11.65 30.06
CA PHE A 96 -53.00 -10.50 29.21
C PHE A 96 -52.23 -9.44 30.02
N GLY A 97 -51.32 -8.61 29.53
CA GLY A 97 -50.92 -8.22 28.20
C GLY A 97 -50.44 -6.75 28.28
N SER A 98 -49.44 -6.40 27.45
CA SER A 98 -49.08 -5.05 26.99
C SER A 98 -47.88 -4.29 27.62
N ASN A 99 -46.79 -4.31 26.83
CA ASN A 99 -45.88 -3.22 26.43
C ASN A 99 -45.26 -2.22 27.43
N ARG A 100 -43.91 -2.19 27.46
CA ARG A 100 -43.09 -1.08 26.91
C ARG A 100 -41.60 -1.48 26.75
N MET A 101 -40.95 -0.73 25.86
CA MET A 101 -39.75 -1.00 25.05
C MET A 101 -38.35 -0.79 25.70
N ARG A 102 -37.33 -1.50 25.13
CA ARG A 102 -35.89 -1.14 24.89
C ARG A 102 -34.98 -0.96 26.14
N THR A 103 -33.73 -1.46 26.28
CA THR A 103 -32.57 -1.79 25.41
C THR A 103 -31.55 -2.59 26.27
N PRO A 104 -30.54 -3.31 25.71
CA PRO A 104 -29.70 -4.24 26.48
C PRO A 104 -28.48 -3.53 27.11
N GLN A 105 -28.31 -3.65 28.42
CA GLN A 105 -27.15 -3.12 29.15
C GLN A 105 -26.34 -4.27 29.77
N ILE A 106 -25.23 -4.54 29.09
CA ILE A 106 -23.94 -5.08 29.50
C ILE A 106 -23.83 -5.41 31.02
N ASN A 107 -23.82 -6.71 31.34
CA ASN A 107 -23.24 -7.29 32.56
C ASN A 107 -22.32 -8.44 32.09
N GLN A 108 -21.01 -8.20 32.05
CA GLN A 108 -20.03 -8.54 33.09
C GLN A 108 -19.70 -10.03 33.24
N ALA A 109 -18.38 -10.25 33.21
CA ALA A 109 -17.61 -11.36 33.77
C ALA A 109 -17.48 -12.63 32.92
N ARG A 110 -16.26 -12.90 32.44
CA ARG A 110 -15.27 -13.69 33.19
C ARG A 110 -13.97 -13.83 32.40
N ASP A 111 -12.86 -13.73 33.13
CA ASP A 111 -11.53 -14.12 32.70
C ASP A 111 -11.52 -15.57 32.21
N ASP A 112 -10.97 -15.81 31.02
CA ASP A 112 -10.52 -17.14 30.62
C ASP A 112 -9.01 -17.06 30.29
N ASN A 113 -8.23 -17.33 31.32
CA ASN A 113 -6.80 -17.52 31.25
C ASN A 113 -6.51 -18.93 30.73
N GLY A 114 -6.12 -19.04 29.48
CA GLY A 114 -5.58 -20.29 28.94
C GLY A 114 -5.09 -20.11 27.51
N ASN A 115 -3.78 -20.13 27.31
CA ASN A 115 -3.12 -20.20 26.00
C ASN A 115 -2.83 -18.88 25.27
N ARG A 116 -2.49 -17.80 25.98
CA ARG A 116 -1.63 -16.76 25.38
C ARG A 116 -0.24 -17.36 25.26
N THR A 117 0.05 -18.01 24.13
CA THR A 117 1.41 -18.20 23.65
C THR A 117 2.16 -16.90 23.95
N LYS A 118 3.15 -16.95 24.84
CA LYS A 118 3.94 -15.77 25.19
C LYS A 118 4.59 -15.31 23.89
N MET A 119 3.98 -14.32 23.25
CA MET A 119 4.47 -13.77 22.00
C MET A 119 5.93 -13.39 22.26
N PRO A 120 6.89 -13.82 21.42
CA PRO A 120 8.27 -13.42 21.58
C PRO A 120 8.31 -11.89 21.70
N LYS A 121 8.98 -11.38 22.74
CA LYS A 121 9.17 -9.94 22.90
C LYS A 121 10.19 -9.50 21.85
N ILE A 122 9.68 -9.24 20.65
CA ILE A 122 10.46 -8.74 19.52
C ILE A 122 10.39 -7.23 19.62
N ASP A 123 11.54 -6.56 19.54
CA ASP A 123 11.59 -5.11 19.48
C ASP A 123 11.36 -4.62 18.05
N PHE A 124 10.82 -3.41 17.91
CA PHE A 124 10.63 -2.81 16.61
C PHE A 124 12.00 -2.43 16.00
N PRO A 125 12.26 -2.72 14.72
CA PRO A 125 13.57 -2.48 14.10
C PRO A 125 13.82 -0.98 13.84
N TYR A 126 15.02 -0.50 14.13
CA TYR A 126 15.47 0.84 13.73
C TYR A 126 15.78 0.93 12.24
N PHE A 127 15.58 2.12 11.65
CA PHE A 127 15.95 2.43 10.26
C PHE A 127 16.82 3.67 10.18
N ASN A 128 18.04 3.52 9.67
CA ASN A 128 18.99 4.61 9.46
C ASN A 128 19.03 5.14 8.00
N GLY A 129 18.25 4.52 7.10
CA GLY A 129 18.29 4.77 5.66
C GLY A 129 18.89 3.63 4.83
N GLU A 130 19.44 2.59 5.46
CA GLU A 130 20.06 1.45 4.77
C GLU A 130 19.16 0.22 4.78
N GLY A 131 19.23 -0.58 3.69
CA GLY A 131 18.49 -1.84 3.59
C GLY A 131 16.95 -1.70 3.73
N PRO A 132 16.28 -0.78 3.00
CA PRO A 132 14.84 -0.50 3.17
C PRO A 132 13.96 -1.75 3.02
N ARG A 133 14.30 -2.65 2.09
CA ARG A 133 13.56 -3.89 1.87
C ARG A 133 13.60 -4.82 3.08
N GLU A 134 14.75 -4.92 3.74
CA GLU A 134 14.89 -5.77 4.92
C GLU A 134 14.18 -5.15 6.13
N TRP A 135 14.31 -3.83 6.30
CA TRP A 135 13.62 -3.10 7.36
C TRP A 135 12.09 -3.22 7.24
N VAL A 136 11.53 -2.95 6.05
CA VAL A 136 10.08 -3.06 5.80
C VAL A 136 9.57 -4.46 6.12
N ARG A 137 10.30 -5.51 5.69
CA ARG A 137 9.93 -6.90 6.00
C ARG A 137 9.89 -7.17 7.51
N LYS A 138 10.86 -6.66 8.28
CA LYS A 138 10.90 -6.82 9.75
C LYS A 138 9.79 -6.01 10.42
N ALA A 139 9.57 -4.76 10.00
CA ALA A 139 8.51 -3.89 10.52
C ALA A 139 7.11 -4.48 10.26
N MET A 140 6.84 -4.95 9.04
CA MET A 140 5.58 -5.64 8.70
C MET A 140 5.37 -6.90 9.53
N LYS A 141 6.44 -7.68 9.77
CA LYS A 141 6.35 -8.87 10.62
C LYS A 141 6.02 -8.52 12.07
N TYR A 142 6.63 -7.45 12.60
CA TYR A 142 6.30 -6.92 13.92
C TYR A 142 4.82 -6.53 14.00
N PHE A 143 4.32 -5.72 13.06
CA PHE A 143 2.93 -5.29 13.06
C PHE A 143 1.94 -6.44 12.98
N GLN A 144 2.25 -7.47 12.18
CA GLN A 144 1.43 -8.68 12.08
C GLN A 144 1.40 -9.46 13.40
N LEU A 145 2.56 -9.65 14.04
CA LEU A 145 2.65 -10.40 15.30
C LEU A 145 1.97 -9.67 16.45
N HIS A 146 2.12 -8.35 16.51
CA HIS A 146 1.53 -7.51 17.57
C HIS A 146 0.11 -7.02 17.25
N GLN A 147 -0.46 -7.41 16.10
CA GLN A 147 -1.79 -7.00 15.64
C GLN A 147 -1.98 -5.47 15.72
N VAL A 148 -0.98 -4.73 15.25
CA VAL A 148 -0.99 -3.26 15.29
C VAL A 148 -2.00 -2.73 14.27
N ALA A 149 -2.92 -1.88 14.74
CA ALA A 149 -3.92 -1.21 13.91
C ALA A 149 -3.25 -0.32 12.85
N GLU A 150 -3.87 -0.19 11.68
CA GLU A 150 -3.27 0.48 10.51
C GLU A 150 -2.87 1.93 10.82
N GLU A 151 -3.76 2.64 11.50
CA GLU A 151 -3.61 4.03 11.94
C GLU A 151 -2.41 4.25 12.89
N MET A 152 -1.97 3.21 13.60
CA MET A 152 -0.86 3.30 14.55
C MET A 152 0.50 2.95 13.91
N LYS A 153 0.52 2.31 12.75
CA LYS A 153 1.76 1.78 12.15
C LYS A 153 2.75 2.88 11.80
N VAL A 154 2.27 3.99 11.24
CA VAL A 154 3.12 5.11 10.82
C VAL A 154 3.76 5.77 12.04
N GLY A 155 2.97 6.09 13.08
CA GLY A 155 3.50 6.69 14.30
C GLY A 155 4.51 5.80 15.02
N ILE A 156 4.30 4.48 15.03
CA ILE A 156 5.29 3.54 15.56
C ILE A 156 6.55 3.52 14.67
N ALA A 157 6.42 3.49 13.34
CA ALA A 157 7.57 3.46 12.46
C ALA A 157 8.44 4.72 12.56
N GLU A 158 7.79 5.89 12.66
CA GLU A 158 8.41 7.21 12.84
C GLU A 158 9.34 7.24 14.06
N MET A 159 8.88 6.73 15.21
CA MET A 159 9.66 6.69 16.46
C MET A 159 10.97 5.89 16.36
N TYR A 160 11.14 5.06 15.34
CA TYR A 160 12.31 4.20 15.14
C TYR A 160 13.12 4.56 13.89
N LEU A 161 12.81 5.68 13.25
CA LEU A 161 13.70 6.30 12.27
C LEU A 161 14.90 6.93 12.99
N LYS A 162 16.07 6.84 12.36
CA LYS A 162 17.33 7.42 12.86
C LYS A 162 18.14 8.03 11.73
N GLY A 163 19.01 8.98 12.08
CA GLY A 163 20.01 9.54 11.16
C GLY A 163 19.36 10.13 9.90
N LYS A 164 19.80 9.69 8.73
CA LYS A 164 19.33 10.25 7.44
C LYS A 164 17.84 9.99 7.19
N ALA A 165 17.32 8.85 7.63
CA ALA A 165 15.91 8.51 7.45
C ALA A 165 14.99 9.41 8.28
N ASP A 166 15.41 9.72 9.51
CA ASP A 166 14.69 10.61 10.43
C ASP A 166 14.63 12.04 9.89
N ILE A 167 15.77 12.56 9.43
CA ILE A 167 15.86 13.89 8.81
C ILE A 167 14.97 13.97 7.57
N TRP A 168 14.98 12.95 6.69
CA TRP A 168 14.16 12.95 5.49
C TRP A 168 12.66 12.97 5.81
N PHE A 169 12.22 12.20 6.82
CA PHE A 169 10.82 12.12 7.22
C PHE A 169 10.31 13.47 7.75
N HIS A 170 11.09 14.13 8.61
CA HIS A 170 10.71 15.42 9.19
C HIS A 170 10.90 16.61 8.22
N ALA A 171 11.92 16.57 7.35
CA ALA A 171 12.11 17.61 6.33
C ALA A 171 10.94 17.66 5.33
N GLY A 172 10.25 16.54 5.10
CA GLY A 172 9.03 16.50 4.29
C GLY A 172 7.81 17.09 5.01
N ALA A 173 7.78 17.08 6.35
CA ALA A 173 6.68 17.63 7.14
C ALA A 173 6.72 19.17 7.23
N ASP A 174 7.90 19.78 7.11
CA ASP A 174 8.08 21.24 7.09
C ASP A 174 7.67 21.88 5.74
N LEU A 175 7.48 21.09 4.68
CA LEU A 175 6.99 21.54 3.38
C LEU A 175 5.50 21.19 3.24
N GLY A 176 4.67 21.87 4.04
CA GLY A 176 3.23 21.68 4.06
C GLY A 176 2.55 21.81 2.69
N TYR A 177 1.75 20.81 2.35
CA TYR A 177 0.66 20.86 1.37
C TYR A 177 -0.62 20.36 2.03
#